data_AF-A0A932KFX1-F1
#
_entry.id   AF-A0A932KFX1-F1
#
_cell.length_a   1.000
_cell.length_b   1.000
_cell.length_c   1.000
_cell.angle_alpha   90.00
_cell.angle_beta   90.00
_cell.angle_gamma   90.00
#
_symmetry.space_group_name_H-M   'P 1'
#
loop_
_entity.id
_entity.type
_entity.pdbx_description
1 polymer ?
#
loop_
_entity_poly.entity_id
_entity_poly.type
_entity_poly.pdbx_seq_one_letter_code
_entity_poly.pdbx_strand_id
1 'polypeptide(L)'
;MKRLIAAGVAVLALGSSALPALADESSSSASSVSSSSASSTSSLSTKQQIKAEIKARKEALKLEIKSHRENRAANGPCMQTAIDKRDTAVIAAVTAQNTSWIRSLEVRKEALKTAWGLTDASARKTALKNAWSTYRASRKETRAKFRNDRKAAWKQFKTDAKACNARGSGEEGMEMDDNP
;
A
#
# COMPACT_ATOMS: atom_id res chain seq x y z
N MET A 1 -8.84 -21.30 39.09
CA MET A 1 -8.11 -20.16 39.69
C MET A 1 -8.24 -18.96 38.76
N LYS A 2 -8.88 -17.89 39.25
CA LYS A 2 -9.21 -16.66 38.53
C LYS A 2 -8.00 -15.70 38.53
N ARG A 3 -7.69 -15.07 37.40
CA ARG A 3 -7.00 -13.77 37.38
C ARG A 3 -7.63 -12.87 36.32
N LEU A 4 -8.39 -11.88 36.82
CA LEU A 4 -8.84 -10.68 36.12
C LEU A 4 -7.66 -9.71 36.07
N ILE A 5 -7.37 -9.10 34.92
CA ILE A 5 -6.51 -7.91 34.84
C ILE A 5 -7.31 -6.81 34.15
N ALA A 6 -7.28 -5.66 34.80
CA ALA A 6 -8.13 -4.51 34.64
C ALA A 6 -7.80 -3.67 33.41
N ALA A 7 -8.81 -2.88 33.02
CA ALA A 7 -8.82 -1.90 31.97
C ALA A 7 -7.85 -0.73 32.24
N GLY A 8 -7.27 -0.22 31.15
CA GLY A 8 -6.64 1.11 31.09
C GLY A 8 -7.08 1.78 29.80
N VAL A 9 -8.11 2.63 29.88
CA VAL A 9 -8.56 3.50 28.80
C VAL A 9 -7.80 4.81 28.93
N ALA A 10 -6.93 5.12 27.97
CA ALA A 10 -6.29 6.42 27.84
C ALA A 10 -6.89 7.14 26.63
N VAL A 11 -7.77 8.11 26.90
CA VAL A 11 -8.25 9.09 25.93
C VAL A 11 -7.30 10.27 25.98
N LEU A 12 -6.61 10.56 24.87
CA LEU A 12 -5.82 11.78 24.71
C LEU A 12 -6.23 12.52 23.43
N ALA A 13 -6.91 13.64 23.70
CA ALA A 13 -6.83 14.95 23.08
C ALA A 13 -6.83 15.08 21.55
N LEU A 14 -7.94 15.66 21.07
CA LEU A 14 -8.12 16.35 19.80
C LEU A 14 -7.09 17.49 19.65
N GLY A 15 -6.34 17.47 18.55
CA GLY A 15 -5.51 18.58 18.09
C GLY A 15 -5.99 19.03 16.71
N SER A 16 -6.84 20.05 16.68
CA SER A 16 -7.21 20.80 15.48
C SER A 16 -6.12 21.81 15.16
N SER A 17 -5.54 21.75 13.97
CA SER A 17 -4.67 22.80 13.44
C SER A 17 -5.20 23.28 12.09
N ALA A 18 -5.48 24.58 12.05
CA ALA A 18 -6.13 25.33 11.00
C ALA A 18 -5.31 25.44 9.71
N LEU A 19 -6.02 25.53 8.60
CA LEU A 19 -5.52 25.87 7.27
C LEU A 19 -5.37 27.40 7.15
N PRO A 20 -4.27 27.92 6.58
CA PRO A 20 -4.25 29.29 6.07
C PRO A 20 -4.83 29.33 4.65
N ALA A 21 -5.88 30.13 4.50
CA ALA A 21 -6.36 30.65 3.22
C ALA A 21 -5.49 31.86 2.84
N LEU A 22 -4.96 31.89 1.62
CA LEU A 22 -4.41 33.09 1.00
C LEU A 22 -5.16 33.36 -0.30
N ALA A 23 -5.72 34.55 -0.37
CA ALA A 23 -6.40 35.15 -1.51
C ALA A 23 -5.43 36.05 -2.29
N ASP A 24 -5.88 36.38 -3.51
CA ASP A 24 -5.52 37.52 -4.37
C ASP A 24 -4.11 37.58 -4.99
N GLU A 25 -4.05 37.60 -6.33
CA GLU A 25 -3.93 38.88 -7.04
C GLU A 25 -4.27 38.72 -8.54
N SER A 26 -5.14 39.62 -9.00
CA SER A 26 -5.48 39.87 -10.40
C SER A 26 -4.36 40.67 -11.07
N SER A 27 -3.98 40.33 -12.31
CA SER A 27 -3.44 41.34 -13.24
C SER A 27 -3.61 40.91 -14.69
N SER A 28 -4.52 41.62 -15.35
CA SER A 28 -4.67 41.71 -16.80
C SER A 28 -3.47 42.44 -17.42
N SER A 29 -2.95 41.95 -18.53
CA SER A 29 -2.19 42.77 -19.48
C SER A 29 -2.32 42.19 -20.88
N ALA A 30 -3.28 42.73 -21.64
CA ALA A 30 -3.28 42.64 -23.08
C ALA A 30 -2.15 43.53 -23.63
N SER A 31 -1.40 43.04 -24.61
CA SER A 31 -0.55 43.87 -25.46
C SER A 31 -0.46 43.23 -26.84
N SER A 32 -1.23 43.78 -27.76
CA SER A 32 -1.03 43.71 -29.20
C SER A 32 0.28 44.40 -29.58
N VAL A 33 1.09 43.80 -30.47
CA VAL A 33 1.82 44.54 -31.52
C VAL A 33 2.38 43.60 -32.59
N SER A 34 1.96 43.90 -33.82
CA SER A 34 2.82 44.08 -35.00
C SER A 34 3.56 42.88 -35.59
N SER A 35 2.89 42.29 -36.57
CA SER A 35 3.49 41.78 -37.81
C SER A 35 4.49 42.77 -38.41
N SER A 36 5.69 42.31 -38.78
CA SER A 36 6.51 42.89 -39.85
C SER A 36 7.64 41.96 -40.30
N SER A 37 7.62 41.72 -41.62
CA SER A 37 8.74 41.55 -42.56
C SER A 37 9.81 40.46 -42.31
N ALA A 38 9.70 39.43 -43.16
CA ALA A 38 10.78 38.57 -43.59
C ALA A 38 12.04 39.38 -43.97
N SER A 39 13.17 39.02 -43.36
CA SER A 39 14.52 39.40 -43.78
C SER A 39 15.24 38.14 -44.24
N SER A 40 15.26 37.93 -45.55
CA SER A 40 15.81 36.75 -46.21
C SER A 40 17.32 36.88 -46.43
N THR A 41 18.15 36.88 -45.37
CA THR A 41 19.62 36.77 -45.51
C THR A 41 20.36 36.03 -44.36
N SER A 42 19.68 35.49 -43.33
CA SER A 42 20.34 34.84 -42.17
C SER A 42 20.15 33.31 -42.07
N SER A 43 19.52 32.67 -43.07
CA SER A 43 19.00 31.30 -42.98
C SER A 43 20.04 30.18 -42.83
N LEU A 44 21.30 30.42 -43.21
CA LEU A 44 22.42 29.47 -43.05
C LEU A 44 23.01 29.49 -41.63
N SER A 45 23.09 30.67 -41.00
CA SER A 45 23.59 30.83 -39.63
C SER A 45 22.62 30.23 -38.61
N THR A 46 21.31 30.44 -38.80
CA THR A 46 20.27 29.89 -37.91
C THR A 46 20.18 28.36 -38.00
N LYS A 47 20.33 27.76 -39.19
CA LYS A 47 20.37 26.28 -39.35
C LYS A 47 21.54 25.64 -38.60
N GLN A 48 22.70 26.31 -38.59
CA GLN A 48 23.88 25.84 -37.85
C GLN A 48 23.69 25.95 -36.34
N GLN A 49 23.08 27.04 -35.85
CA GLN A 49 22.74 27.22 -34.43
C GLN A 49 21.73 26.18 -33.93
N ILE A 50 20.63 25.94 -34.66
CA ILE A 50 19.62 24.93 -34.30
C ILE A 50 20.24 23.53 -34.24
N LYS A 51 21.13 23.18 -35.17
CA LYS A 51 21.81 21.87 -35.17
C LYS A 51 22.72 21.71 -33.95
N ALA A 52 23.39 22.77 -33.52
CA ALA A 52 24.21 22.77 -32.31
C ALA A 52 23.37 22.60 -31.04
N GLU A 53 22.23 23.28 -30.94
CA GLU A 53 21.30 23.15 -29.81
C GLU A 53 20.69 21.75 -29.70
N ILE A 54 20.25 21.16 -30.82
CA ILE A 54 19.72 19.79 -30.83
C ILE A 54 20.79 18.80 -30.36
N LYS A 55 22.05 18.98 -30.81
CA LYS A 55 23.16 18.13 -30.38
C LYS A 55 23.41 18.28 -28.87
N ALA A 56 23.42 19.50 -28.35
CA ALA A 56 23.59 19.76 -26.91
C ALA A 56 22.46 19.14 -26.08
N ARG A 57 21.20 19.31 -26.50
CA ARG A 57 20.03 18.69 -25.85
C ARG A 57 20.09 17.17 -25.86
N LYS A 58 20.54 16.56 -26.97
CA LYS A 58 20.69 15.11 -27.08
C LYS A 58 21.73 14.56 -26.10
N GLU A 59 22.88 15.23 -25.95
CA GLU A 59 23.89 14.83 -24.98
C GLU A 59 23.43 15.04 -23.54
N ALA A 60 22.69 16.12 -23.25
CA ALA A 60 22.07 16.34 -21.94
C ALA A 60 21.08 15.22 -21.58
N LEU A 61 20.16 14.88 -22.49
CA LEU A 61 19.20 13.78 -22.31
C LEU A 61 19.91 12.44 -22.10
N LYS A 62 20.99 12.19 -22.84
CA LYS A 62 21.79 10.96 -22.70
C LYS A 62 22.42 10.85 -21.31
N LEU A 63 22.90 11.97 -20.76
CA LEU A 63 23.48 12.01 -19.42
C LEU A 63 22.41 11.81 -18.33
N GLU A 64 21.24 12.41 -18.50
CA GLU A 64 20.08 12.23 -17.64
C GLU A 64 19.61 10.77 -17.62
N ILE A 65 19.47 10.13 -18.79
CA ILE A 65 19.12 8.71 -18.90
C ILE A 65 20.17 7.82 -18.22
N LYS A 66 21.47 8.14 -18.38
CA LYS A 66 22.55 7.38 -17.74
C LYS A 66 22.45 7.47 -16.21
N SER A 67 22.29 8.68 -15.67
CA SER A 67 22.07 8.91 -14.24
C SER A 67 20.83 8.15 -13.72
N HIS A 68 19.71 8.19 -14.44
CA HIS A 68 18.53 7.43 -14.06
C HIS A 68 18.75 5.92 -14.03
N ARG A 69 19.52 5.36 -14.97
CA ARG A 69 19.86 3.93 -14.99
C ARG A 69 20.75 3.54 -13.82
N GLU A 70 21.75 4.34 -13.50
CA GLU A 70 22.65 4.13 -12.37
C GLU A 70 21.89 4.22 -11.04
N ASN A 71 21.00 5.20 -10.88
CA ASN A 71 20.11 5.31 -9.72
C ASN A 71 19.17 4.09 -9.59
N ARG A 72 18.59 3.61 -10.69
CA ARG A 72 17.76 2.38 -10.66
C ARG A 72 18.57 1.16 -10.25
N ALA A 73 19.80 1.01 -10.76
CA ALA A 73 20.67 -0.10 -10.39
C ALA A 73 21.03 -0.06 -8.90
N ALA A 74 21.33 1.12 -8.35
CA ALA A 74 21.60 1.30 -6.92
C ALA A 74 20.37 1.01 -6.03
N ASN A 75 19.15 1.27 -6.53
CA ASN A 75 17.91 1.01 -5.80
C ASN A 75 17.46 -0.46 -5.83
N GLY A 76 18.03 -1.29 -6.72
CA GLY A 76 17.67 -2.70 -6.89
C GLY A 76 17.75 -3.51 -5.59
N PRO A 77 18.90 -3.53 -4.89
CA PRO A 77 19.04 -4.25 -3.61
C PRO A 77 18.11 -3.73 -2.51
N CYS A 78 17.82 -2.42 -2.50
CA CYS A 78 16.88 -1.82 -1.55
C CYS A 78 15.45 -2.35 -1.78
N MET A 79 15.00 -2.38 -3.03
CA MET A 79 13.68 -2.92 -3.39
C MET A 79 13.57 -4.42 -3.14
N GLN A 80 14.63 -5.20 -3.40
CA GLN A 80 14.67 -6.62 -3.07
C GLN A 80 14.41 -6.85 -1.58
N THR A 81 15.09 -6.08 -0.72
CA THR A 81 14.90 -6.16 0.74
C THR A 81 13.46 -5.81 1.15
N ALA A 82 12.85 -4.80 0.52
CA ALA A 82 11.46 -4.42 0.78
C ALA A 82 10.47 -5.54 0.38
N ILE A 83 10.70 -6.18 -0.78
CA ILE A 83 9.90 -7.30 -1.27
C ILE A 83 10.03 -8.50 -0.32
N ASP A 84 11.25 -8.87 0.06
CA ASP A 84 11.50 -10.01 0.95
C ASP A 84 10.77 -9.85 2.29
N LYS A 85 10.81 -8.65 2.88
CA LYS A 85 10.06 -8.34 4.11
C LYS A 85 8.55 -8.49 3.91
N ARG A 86 8.00 -7.94 2.82
CA ARG A 86 6.56 -8.01 2.50
C ARG A 86 6.13 -9.46 2.38
N ASP A 87 6.82 -10.24 1.56
CA ASP A 87 6.41 -11.60 1.23
C ASP A 87 6.62 -12.53 2.42
N THR A 88 7.69 -12.34 3.20
CA THR A 88 7.85 -13.03 4.49
C THR A 88 6.67 -12.77 5.43
N ALA A 89 6.23 -11.50 5.55
CA ALA A 89 5.09 -11.14 6.40
C ALA A 89 3.76 -11.72 5.88
N VAL A 90 3.55 -11.73 4.55
CA VAL A 90 2.35 -12.34 3.94
C VAL A 90 2.34 -13.85 4.12
N ILE A 91 3.47 -14.53 3.90
CA ILE A 91 3.62 -15.97 4.14
C ILE A 91 3.30 -16.31 5.59
N ALA A 92 3.83 -15.52 6.54
CA ALA A 92 3.55 -15.70 7.96
C ALA A 92 2.04 -15.53 8.28
N ALA A 93 1.39 -14.52 7.70
CA ALA A 93 -0.04 -14.28 7.88
C ALA A 93 -0.91 -15.42 7.32
N VAL A 94 -0.59 -15.93 6.13
CA VAL A 94 -1.28 -17.08 5.51
C VAL A 94 -1.11 -18.33 6.36
N THR A 95 0.12 -18.58 6.82
CA THR A 95 0.44 -19.74 7.68
C THR A 95 -0.38 -19.69 8.97
N ALA A 96 -0.37 -18.54 9.65
CA ALA A 96 -1.15 -18.33 10.87
C ALA A 96 -2.67 -18.49 10.66
N GLN A 97 -3.20 -18.02 9.54
CA GLN A 97 -4.61 -18.23 9.17
C GLN A 97 -4.93 -19.72 9.01
N ASN A 98 -4.10 -20.46 8.27
CA ASN A 98 -4.31 -21.88 8.03
C ASN A 98 -4.24 -22.69 9.32
N THR A 99 -3.23 -22.44 10.17
CA THR A 99 -3.12 -23.06 11.49
C THR A 99 -4.35 -22.79 12.35
N SER A 100 -4.83 -21.54 12.37
CA SER A 100 -6.02 -21.15 13.13
C SER A 100 -7.30 -21.83 12.59
N TRP A 101 -7.41 -22.00 11.27
CA TRP A 101 -8.51 -22.73 10.65
C TRP A 101 -8.51 -24.21 10.99
N ILE A 102 -7.36 -24.89 10.91
CA ILE A 102 -7.20 -26.30 11.29
C ILE A 102 -7.61 -26.48 12.76
N ARG A 103 -7.06 -25.65 13.66
CA ARG A 103 -7.41 -25.68 15.09
C ARG A 103 -8.91 -25.49 15.33
N SER A 104 -9.54 -24.56 14.61
CA SER A 104 -10.98 -24.31 14.73
C SER A 104 -11.83 -25.51 14.29
N LEU A 105 -11.37 -26.24 13.27
CA LEU A 105 -12.03 -27.45 12.81
C LEU A 105 -11.89 -28.59 13.83
N GLU A 106 -10.70 -28.75 14.43
CA GLU A 106 -10.46 -29.73 15.49
C GLU A 106 -11.34 -29.48 16.72
N VAL A 107 -11.40 -28.23 17.18
CA VAL A 107 -12.27 -27.82 18.30
C VAL A 107 -13.74 -28.11 17.98
N ARG A 108 -14.19 -27.76 16.77
CA ARG A 108 -15.56 -28.05 16.35
C ARG A 108 -15.83 -29.56 16.32
N LYS A 109 -14.90 -30.35 15.78
CA LYS A 109 -15.01 -31.82 15.71
C LYS A 109 -15.22 -32.42 17.10
N GLU A 110 -14.38 -32.05 18.07
CA GLU A 110 -14.51 -32.57 19.44
C GLU A 110 -15.78 -32.07 20.14
N ALA A 111 -16.18 -30.82 19.93
CA ALA A 111 -17.43 -30.29 20.46
C ALA A 111 -18.66 -31.03 19.89
N LEU A 112 -18.65 -31.35 18.59
CA LEU A 112 -19.73 -32.11 17.96
C LEU A 112 -19.77 -33.56 18.48
N LYS A 113 -18.62 -34.24 18.60
CA LYS A 113 -18.55 -35.58 19.21
C LYS A 113 -19.13 -35.58 20.61
N THR A 114 -18.74 -34.60 21.43
CA THR A 114 -19.25 -34.43 22.80
C THR A 114 -20.76 -34.21 22.81
N ALA A 115 -21.28 -33.35 21.93
CA ALA A 115 -22.71 -33.07 21.83
C ALA A 115 -23.51 -34.34 21.48
N TRP A 116 -23.02 -35.18 20.56
CA TRP A 116 -23.68 -36.42 20.20
C TRP A 116 -23.64 -37.51 21.30
N GLY A 117 -22.75 -37.37 22.28
CA GLY A 117 -22.76 -38.21 23.49
C GLY A 117 -23.87 -37.86 24.50
N LEU A 118 -24.59 -36.74 24.32
CA LEU A 118 -25.66 -36.33 25.23
C LEU A 118 -26.95 -37.10 24.97
N THR A 119 -27.52 -37.71 26.01
CA THR A 119 -28.79 -38.44 25.96
C THR A 119 -29.99 -37.51 25.79
N ASP A 120 -30.00 -36.38 26.52
CA ASP A 120 -31.06 -35.39 26.44
C ASP A 120 -31.05 -34.61 25.11
N ALA A 121 -32.19 -34.59 24.43
CA ALA A 121 -32.33 -33.98 23.11
C ALA A 121 -32.18 -32.45 23.15
N SER A 122 -32.65 -31.80 24.21
CA SER A 122 -32.58 -30.34 24.36
C SER A 122 -31.13 -29.88 24.59
N ALA A 123 -30.42 -30.58 25.47
CA ALA A 123 -29.00 -30.37 25.76
C ALA A 123 -28.15 -30.61 24.50
N ARG A 124 -28.43 -31.69 23.75
CA ARG A 124 -27.76 -31.97 22.46
C ARG A 124 -27.94 -30.82 21.47
N LYS A 125 -29.17 -30.36 21.26
CA LYS A 125 -29.47 -29.25 20.33
C LYS A 125 -28.70 -27.97 20.72
N THR A 126 -28.66 -27.67 22.01
CA THR A 126 -27.94 -26.50 22.53
C THR A 126 -26.43 -26.63 22.31
N ALA A 127 -25.85 -27.80 22.63
CA ALA A 127 -24.42 -28.06 22.43
C ALA A 127 -24.01 -27.96 20.96
N LEU A 128 -24.81 -28.52 20.04
CA LEU A 128 -24.59 -28.40 18.60
C LEU A 128 -24.60 -26.94 18.15
N LYS A 129 -25.61 -26.15 18.55
CA LYS A 129 -25.69 -24.72 18.21
C LYS A 129 -24.46 -23.96 18.71
N ASN A 130 -24.01 -24.23 19.93
CA ASN A 130 -22.84 -23.59 20.52
C ASN A 130 -21.54 -23.95 19.79
N ALA A 131 -21.37 -25.22 19.40
CA ALA A 131 -20.21 -25.67 18.61
C ALA A 131 -20.12 -24.90 17.28
N TRP A 132 -21.25 -24.75 16.58
CA TRP A 132 -21.29 -24.00 15.32
C TRP A 132 -21.11 -22.50 15.50
N SER A 133 -21.70 -21.91 16.54
CA SER A 133 -21.53 -20.48 16.86
C SER A 133 -20.06 -20.15 17.13
N THR A 134 -19.40 -20.95 17.97
CA THR A 134 -17.98 -20.81 18.31
C THR A 134 -17.09 -20.93 17.07
N TYR A 135 -17.35 -21.93 16.22
CA TYR A 135 -16.61 -22.10 14.98
C TYR A 135 -16.73 -20.88 14.05
N ARG A 136 -17.94 -20.34 13.86
CA ARG A 136 -18.15 -19.15 13.01
C ARG A 136 -17.45 -17.92 13.58
N ALA A 137 -17.50 -17.72 14.90
CA ALA A 137 -16.81 -16.62 15.57
C ALA A 137 -15.29 -16.70 15.33
N SER A 138 -14.68 -17.87 15.56
CA SER A 138 -13.25 -18.08 15.32
C SER A 138 -12.86 -17.82 13.85
N ARG A 139 -13.69 -18.27 12.90
CA ARG A 139 -13.46 -18.03 11.46
C ARG A 139 -13.49 -16.53 11.11
N LYS A 140 -14.45 -15.79 11.68
CA LYS A 140 -14.57 -14.33 11.48
C LYS A 140 -13.35 -13.61 12.02
N GLU A 141 -12.92 -13.94 13.24
CA GLU A 141 -11.74 -13.37 13.88
C GLU A 141 -10.47 -13.67 13.08
N THR A 142 -10.26 -14.94 12.69
CA THR A 142 -9.11 -15.35 11.88
C THR A 142 -9.04 -14.59 10.55
N ARG A 143 -10.18 -14.39 9.87
CA ARG A 143 -10.21 -13.64 8.61
C ARG A 143 -9.95 -12.15 8.83
N ALA A 144 -10.49 -11.56 9.89
CA ALA A 144 -10.20 -10.17 10.24
C ALA A 144 -8.70 -9.98 10.52
N LYS A 145 -8.09 -10.88 11.30
CA LYS A 145 -6.66 -10.84 11.60
C LYS A 145 -5.82 -10.94 10.31
N PHE A 146 -6.10 -11.92 9.46
CA PHE A 146 -5.38 -12.09 8.20
C PHE A 146 -5.44 -10.84 7.31
N ARG A 147 -6.61 -10.20 7.18
CA ARG A 147 -6.74 -8.95 6.42
C ARG A 147 -5.89 -7.84 7.02
N ASN A 148 -5.89 -7.68 8.34
CA ASN A 148 -5.10 -6.67 9.04
C ASN A 148 -3.60 -6.92 8.87
N ASP A 149 -3.14 -8.16 9.03
CA ASP A 149 -1.74 -8.54 8.87
C ASP A 149 -1.26 -8.27 7.43
N ARG A 150 -2.07 -8.64 6.43
CA ARG A 150 -1.79 -8.36 5.02
C ARG A 150 -1.71 -6.85 4.75
N LYS A 151 -2.68 -6.08 5.24
CA LYS A 151 -2.69 -4.61 5.10
C LYS A 151 -1.46 -3.97 5.76
N ALA A 152 -1.04 -4.47 6.92
CA ALA A 152 0.17 -4.02 7.59
C ALA A 152 1.43 -4.31 6.76
N ALA A 153 1.56 -5.52 6.20
CA ALA A 153 2.68 -5.88 5.33
C ALA A 153 2.80 -4.96 4.10
N TRP A 154 1.67 -4.66 3.44
CA TRP A 154 1.65 -3.74 2.30
C TRP A 154 1.92 -2.29 2.70
N LYS A 155 1.42 -1.83 3.84
CA LYS A 155 1.73 -0.49 4.36
C LYS A 155 3.23 -0.33 4.63
N GLN A 156 3.86 -1.36 5.21
CA GLN A 156 5.30 -1.36 5.44
C GLN A 156 6.06 -1.37 4.11
N PHE A 157 5.65 -2.20 3.15
CA PHE A 157 6.24 -2.21 1.82
C PHE A 157 6.19 -0.85 1.12
N LYS A 158 5.04 -0.16 1.13
CA LYS A 158 4.91 1.21 0.57
C LYS A 158 5.88 2.19 1.24
N THR A 159 6.10 2.04 2.56
CA THR A 159 7.04 2.86 3.32
C THR A 159 8.50 2.57 2.93
N ASP A 160 8.88 1.28 2.89
CA ASP A 160 10.24 0.84 2.53
C ASP A 160 10.56 1.19 1.07
N ALA A 161 9.62 0.99 0.15
CA ALA A 161 9.78 1.32 -1.28
C ALA A 161 9.99 2.83 -1.50
N LYS A 162 9.27 3.68 -0.75
CA LYS A 162 9.48 5.13 -0.78
C LYS A 162 10.87 5.51 -0.28
N ALA A 163 11.38 4.83 0.75
CA ALA A 163 12.73 5.04 1.26
C ALA A 163 13.81 4.63 0.24
N CYS A 164 13.52 3.66 -0.64
CA CYS A 164 14.38 3.25 -1.75
C CYS A 164 14.40 4.22 -2.93
N ASN A 165 13.83 5.43 -2.82
CA ASN A 165 13.71 6.39 -3.92
C ASN A 165 13.07 5.80 -5.20
N ALA A 166 12.16 4.82 -5.05
CA ALA A 166 11.40 4.24 -6.15
C ALA A 166 10.30 5.17 -6.69
N ARG A 167 10.50 6.50 -6.61
CA ARG A 167 9.66 7.52 -7.26
C ARG A 167 9.88 7.42 -8.78
N GLY A 168 9.23 6.48 -9.44
CA GLY A 168 9.30 6.33 -10.90
C GLY A 168 9.21 4.89 -11.43
N SER A 169 9.13 3.87 -10.58
CA SER A 169 8.60 2.57 -11.02
C SER A 169 7.08 2.66 -10.91
N GLY A 170 6.35 2.56 -12.02
CA GLY A 170 4.89 2.66 -12.11
C GLY A 170 4.11 1.56 -11.37
N GLU A 171 4.58 1.14 -10.19
CA GLU A 171 3.95 0.17 -9.29
C GLU A 171 2.95 0.84 -8.32
N GLU A 172 2.84 2.17 -8.33
CA GLU A 172 1.84 2.91 -7.53
C GLU A 172 0.39 2.51 -7.85
N GLY A 173 0.14 1.79 -8.95
CA GLY A 173 -1.19 1.33 -9.36
C GLY A 173 -1.58 -0.10 -8.97
N MET A 174 -0.71 -0.90 -8.35
CA MET A 174 -1.12 -2.22 -7.82
C MET A 174 -1.68 -2.08 -6.41
N GLU A 175 -2.65 -1.17 -6.26
CA GLU A 175 -3.54 -1.20 -5.11
C GLU A 175 -4.36 -2.48 -5.27
N MET A 176 -4.07 -3.48 -4.44
CA MET A 176 -4.99 -4.61 -4.25
C MET A 176 -6.28 -4.02 -3.69
N ASP A 177 -7.20 -3.68 -4.59
CA ASP A 177 -8.59 -3.41 -4.26
C ASP A 177 -9.03 -4.51 -3.31
N ASP A 178 -9.33 -4.09 -2.08
CA ASP A 178 -9.81 -4.94 -0.99
C ASP A 178 -11.19 -5.50 -1.38
N ASN A 179 -11.23 -6.44 -2.33
CA ASN A 179 -12.45 -7.16 -2.68
C ASN A 179 -12.72 -8.19 -1.55
N PRO A 180 -13.86 -8.10 -0.86
CA PRO A 180 -14.18 -8.84 0.37
C PRO A 180 -14.04 -10.38 0.33
#